data_AF-A0A931EJL3-F1
#
_entry.id   AF-A0A931EJL3-F1
#
_cell.length_a   1.000
_cell.length_b   1.000
_cell.length_c   1.000
_cell.angle_alpha   90.00
_cell.angle_beta   90.00
_cell.angle_gamma   90.00
#
_symmetry.space_group_name_H-M   'P 1'
#
loop_
_entity.id
_entity.type
_entity.pdbx_description
1 polymer ?
#
loop_
_entity_poly.entity_id
_entity_poly.type
_entity_poly.pdbx_seq_one_letter_code
_entity_poly.pdbx_strand_id
1 'polypeptide(L)'
;MWGSGRNNSWIGGLVLIGLGLVFLIQTLTGLEWGNWWALFILIPGVVALLQAYNFYRQDKTLTPRVSATAMGGLFPTLVALIFLFNWDWGKVWPLFLILAGVGTLLGGWGRRPSS
;
A
#
# COMPACT_ATOMS: atom_id res chain seq x y z
N MET A 1 12.00 -24.31 -27.52
CA MET A 1 12.34 -24.87 -26.19
C MET A 1 11.30 -24.37 -25.19
N TRP A 2 10.40 -25.23 -24.75
CA TRP A 2 9.33 -24.89 -23.81
C TRP A 2 9.89 -24.88 -22.39
N GLY A 3 9.92 -23.70 -21.74
CA GLY A 3 10.26 -23.56 -20.33
C GLY A 3 9.04 -23.85 -19.46
N SER A 4 9.17 -24.82 -18.57
CA SER A 4 8.13 -25.38 -17.70
C SER A 4 7.51 -24.35 -16.74
N GLY A 5 6.46 -23.64 -17.16
CA GLY A 5 5.66 -22.73 -16.32
C GLY A 5 4.76 -23.42 -15.28
N ARG A 6 5.22 -24.52 -14.66
CA ARG A 6 4.40 -25.39 -13.77
C ARG A 6 4.74 -25.24 -12.28
N ASN A 7 5.77 -24.48 -11.92
CA ASN A 7 6.28 -24.45 -10.54
C ASN A 7 5.73 -23.32 -9.65
N ASN A 8 4.97 -22.36 -10.21
CA ASN A 8 4.44 -21.23 -9.45
C ASN A 8 2.99 -21.45 -8.96
N SER A 9 2.23 -22.33 -9.62
CA SER A 9 0.80 -22.55 -9.33
C SER A 9 0.58 -23.35 -8.03
N TRP A 10 1.48 -24.28 -7.69
CA TRP A 10 1.36 -25.04 -6.44
C TRP A 10 1.65 -24.15 -5.22
N ILE A 11 2.65 -23.25 -5.31
CA ILE A 11 2.93 -22.28 -4.24
C ILE A 11 1.69 -21.41 -3.96
N GLY A 12 1.02 -20.93 -5.01
CA GLY A 12 -0.25 -20.20 -4.87
C GLY A 12 -1.34 -21.03 -4.18
N GLY A 13 -1.48 -22.31 -4.56
CA GLY A 13 -2.43 -23.23 -3.92
C GLY A 13 -2.14 -23.49 -2.43
N LEU A 14 -0.87 -23.68 -2.05
CA LEU A 14 -0.47 -23.85 -0.64
C LEU A 14 -0.71 -22.59 0.18
N VAL A 15 -0.43 -21.41 -0.39
CA VAL A 15 -0.71 -20.12 0.25
C VAL A 15 -2.21 -19.93 0.46
N LEU A 16 -3.04 -20.26 -0.53
CA LEU A 16 -4.51 -20.20 -0.43
C LEU A 16 -5.05 -21.14 0.65
N ILE A 17 -4.55 -22.38 0.70
CA ILE A 17 -4.94 -23.35 1.75
C ILE A 17 -4.53 -22.84 3.13
N GLY A 18 -3.29 -22.34 3.27
CA GLY A 18 -2.80 -21.78 4.53
C GLY A 18 -3.64 -20.60 5.02
N LEU A 19 -3.95 -19.65 4.14
CA LEU A 19 -4.83 -18.52 4.44
C LEU A 19 -6.23 -18.98 4.83
N GLY A 20 -6.79 -19.97 4.11
CA GLY A 20 -8.09 -20.56 4.42
C GLY A 20 -8.14 -21.21 5.80
N LEU A 21 -7.09 -21.93 6.20
CA LEU A 21 -6.99 -22.54 7.53
C LEU A 21 -6.92 -21.47 8.63
N VAL A 22 -6.16 -20.40 8.42
CA VAL A 22 -6.10 -19.29 9.39
C VAL A 22 -7.47 -18.64 9.57
N PHE A 23 -8.19 -18.34 8.48
CA PHE A 23 -9.55 -17.79 8.58
C PHE A 23 -10.54 -18.74 9.25
N LEU A 24 -10.41 -20.05 9.00
CA LEU A 24 -11.25 -21.07 9.64
C LEU A 24 -11.02 -21.10 11.15
N ILE A 25 -9.76 -21.08 11.59
CA ILE A 25 -9.41 -21.08 13.02
C ILE A 25 -9.90 -19.80 13.69
N GLN A 26 -9.70 -18.63 13.06
CA GLN A 26 -10.21 -17.36 13.59
C GLN A 26 -11.73 -17.38 13.77
N THR A 27 -12.47 -17.93 12.79
CA THR A 27 -13.92 -18.07 12.86
C THR A 27 -14.37 -19.03 13.96
N LEU A 28 -13.66 -20.14 14.16
CA LEU A 28 -14.03 -21.17 15.14
C LEU A 28 -13.65 -20.80 16.58
N THR A 29 -12.54 -20.09 16.75
CA THR A 29 -12.00 -19.76 18.08
C THR A 29 -12.38 -18.36 18.56
N GLY A 30 -12.85 -17.49 17.66
CA GLY A 30 -13.07 -16.07 17.95
C GLY A 30 -11.78 -15.30 18.28
N LEU A 31 -10.60 -15.93 18.13
CA LEU A 31 -9.31 -15.30 18.35
C LEU A 31 -8.96 -14.47 17.12
N GLU A 32 -9.30 -13.19 17.16
CA GLU A 32 -8.80 -12.22 16.19
C GLU A 32 -7.32 -11.96 16.49
N TRP A 33 -6.41 -12.54 15.69
CA TRP A 33 -4.96 -12.30 15.80
C TRP A 33 -4.57 -10.92 15.22
N GLY A 34 -5.43 -9.92 15.43
CA GLY A 34 -5.33 -8.60 14.82
C GLY A 34 -5.22 -8.65 13.30
N ASN A 35 -4.90 -7.50 12.71
CA ASN A 35 -4.77 -7.36 11.27
C ASN A 35 -3.32 -7.58 10.78
N TRP A 36 -2.69 -8.68 11.17
CA TRP A 36 -1.31 -9.03 10.76
C TRP A 36 -1.14 -9.08 9.23
N TRP A 37 -2.21 -9.41 8.51
CA TRP A 37 -2.27 -9.40 7.05
C TRP A 37 -2.05 -7.98 6.45
N ALA A 38 -2.27 -6.93 7.23
CA ALA A 38 -1.98 -5.56 6.82
C ALA A 38 -0.50 -5.34 6.48
N LEU A 39 0.41 -6.18 6.98
CA LEU A 39 1.81 -6.19 6.59
C LEU A 39 1.99 -6.41 5.08
N PHE A 40 1.11 -7.19 4.44
CA PHE A 40 1.14 -7.37 2.98
C PHE A 40 0.82 -6.10 2.21
N ILE A 41 0.02 -5.20 2.79
CA ILE A 41 -0.27 -3.87 2.23
C ILE A 41 0.86 -2.89 2.58
N LEU A 42 1.42 -3.01 3.78
CA LEU A 42 2.46 -2.12 4.28
C LEU A 42 3.74 -2.21 3.43
N ILE A 43 4.16 -3.42 3.06
CA ILE A 43 5.39 -3.67 2.29
C ILE A 43 5.42 -2.85 0.99
N PRO A 44 4.47 -2.97 0.04
CA PRO A 44 4.49 -2.19 -1.19
C PRO A 44 4.33 -0.69 -0.95
N GLY A 45 3.57 -0.28 0.07
CA GLY A 45 3.45 1.13 0.46
C GLY A 45 4.79 1.73 0.89
N VAL A 46 5.50 1.07 1.80
CA VAL A 46 6.82 1.50 2.27
C VAL A 46 7.84 1.48 1.12
N VAL A 47 7.81 0.46 0.26
CA VAL A 47 8.69 0.40 -0.92
C VAL A 47 8.46 1.59 -1.86
N ALA A 48 7.21 2.00 -2.09
CA ALA A 48 6.90 3.17 -2.89
C ALA A 48 7.40 4.47 -2.23
N LEU A 49 7.27 4.61 -0.91
CA LEU A 49 7.79 5.75 -0.16
C LEU A 49 9.33 5.85 -0.24
N LEU A 50 10.03 4.72 -0.10
CA LEU A 50 11.48 4.66 -0.26
C LEU A 50 11.91 5.08 -1.69
N GLN A 51 11.15 4.67 -2.71
CA GLN A 51 11.40 5.11 -4.09
C GLN A 51 11.18 6.62 -4.26
N ALA A 52 10.10 7.18 -3.68
CA ALA A 52 9.86 8.62 -3.71
C ALA A 52 11.00 9.40 -3.05
N TYR A 53 11.53 8.89 -1.92
CA TYR A 53 12.68 9.48 -1.25
C TYR A 53 13.95 9.44 -2.12
N ASN A 54 14.17 8.33 -2.82
CA ASN A 54 15.30 8.20 -3.75
C ASN A 54 15.19 9.19 -4.92
N PHE A 55 14.00 9.35 -5.50
CA PHE A 55 13.75 10.36 -6.55
C PHE A 55 13.98 11.78 -6.03
N TYR A 56 13.53 12.08 -4.81
CA TYR A 56 13.78 13.39 -4.19
C TYR A 56 15.28 13.66 -4.00
N ARG A 57 16.06 12.65 -3.55
CA ARG A 57 17.52 12.78 -3.41
C ARG A 57 18.23 13.01 -4.74
N GLN A 58 17.76 12.37 -5.82
CA GLN A 58 18.36 12.50 -7.16
C GLN A 58 18.01 13.84 -7.79
N ASP A 59 16.74 14.22 -7.77
CA ASP A 59 16.25 15.42 -8.43
C ASP A 59 16.55 16.70 -7.61
N LYS A 60 16.74 16.57 -6.29
CA LYS A 60 16.88 17.67 -5.30
C LYS A 60 15.74 18.70 -5.35
N THR A 61 14.65 18.40 -6.07
CA THR A 61 13.46 19.23 -6.20
C THR A 61 12.23 18.37 -6.02
N LEU A 62 11.12 18.99 -5.59
CA LEU A 62 9.83 18.32 -5.57
C LEU A 62 9.27 18.28 -6.99
N THR A 63 9.64 17.25 -7.74
CA THR A 63 9.10 17.01 -9.08
C THR A 63 7.72 16.34 -9.00
N PRO A 64 6.86 16.49 -10.03
CA PRO A 64 5.57 15.81 -10.10
C PRO A 64 5.68 14.28 -9.94
N ARG A 65 6.80 13.70 -10.36
CA ARG A 65 7.13 12.28 -10.19
C ARG A 65 7.32 11.91 -8.72
N VAL A 66 8.11 12.69 -7.97
CA VAL A 66 8.33 12.49 -6.53
C VAL A 66 7.00 12.53 -5.79
N SER A 67 6.16 13.55 -6.05
CA SER A 67 4.86 13.69 -5.39
C SER A 67 3.90 12.57 -5.77
N ALA A 68 3.84 12.16 -7.04
CA ALA A 68 2.96 11.08 -7.47
C ALA A 68 3.37 9.73 -6.85
N THR A 69 4.67 9.41 -6.82
CA THR A 69 5.19 8.20 -6.19
C THR A 69 4.99 8.22 -4.67
N ALA A 70 5.20 9.38 -4.02
CA ALA A 70 4.95 9.53 -2.59
C ALA A 70 3.47 9.31 -2.26
N MET A 71 2.55 9.95 -2.99
CA MET A 71 1.11 9.77 -2.77
C MET A 71 0.65 8.34 -3.02
N GLY A 72 1.19 7.69 -4.06
CA GLY A 72 0.92 6.28 -4.37
C GLY A 72 1.40 5.32 -3.27
N GLY A 73 2.44 5.67 -2.51
CA GLY A 73 2.90 4.89 -1.35
C GLY A 73 2.19 5.25 -0.04
N LEU A 74 1.88 6.53 0.19
CA LEU A 74 1.24 7.00 1.41
C LEU A 74 -0.15 6.38 1.61
N PHE A 75 -0.93 6.26 0.54
CA PHE A 75 -2.29 5.70 0.62
C PHE A 75 -2.30 4.25 1.16
N PRO A 76 -1.64 3.28 0.52
CA PRO A 76 -1.60 1.91 1.04
C PRO A 76 -0.91 1.81 2.40
N THR A 77 0.13 2.63 2.67
CA THR A 77 0.76 2.66 4.01
C THR A 77 -0.24 3.10 5.09
N LEU A 78 -1.03 4.15 4.87
CA LEU A 78 -2.06 4.60 5.79
C LEU A 78 -3.12 3.52 6.03
N VAL A 79 -3.62 2.91 4.95
CA VAL A 79 -4.58 1.80 5.04
C VAL A 79 -4.01 0.63 5.85
N ALA A 80 -2.76 0.25 5.60
CA ALA A 80 -2.09 -0.80 6.33
C ALA A 80 -1.94 -0.47 7.83
N LEU A 81 -1.60 0.78 8.17
CA LEU A 81 -1.49 1.21 9.57
C LEU A 81 -2.84 1.22 10.28
N ILE A 82 -3.91 1.65 9.60
CA ILE A 82 -5.28 1.64 10.14
C ILE A 82 -5.67 0.22 10.54
N PHE A 83 -5.45 -0.75 9.64
CA PHE A 83 -5.70 -2.14 9.93
C PHE A 83 -4.77 -2.63 11.05
N LEU A 84 -3.46 -2.46 10.92
CA LEU A 84 -2.48 -2.99 11.89
C LEU A 84 -2.74 -2.53 13.33
N PHE A 85 -3.13 -1.27 13.52
CA PHE A 85 -3.47 -0.70 14.84
C PHE A 85 -4.96 -0.76 15.19
N ASN A 86 -5.78 -1.35 14.32
CA ASN A 86 -7.23 -1.43 14.46
C ASN A 86 -7.88 -0.05 14.75
N TRP A 87 -7.45 0.97 14.02
CA TRP A 87 -7.96 2.33 14.17
C TRP A 87 -9.40 2.45 13.69
N ASP A 88 -10.17 3.26 14.40
CA ASP A 88 -11.56 3.57 14.06
C ASP A 88 -11.63 4.43 12.79
N TRP A 89 -12.23 3.87 11.74
CA TRP A 89 -12.48 4.54 10.45
C TRP A 89 -13.16 5.90 10.60
N GLY A 90 -14.05 6.08 11.59
CA GLY A 90 -14.72 7.35 11.89
C GLY A 90 -13.77 8.47 12.34
N LYS A 91 -12.56 8.12 12.81
CA LYS A 91 -11.53 9.08 13.24
C LYS A 91 -10.44 9.29 12.20
N VAL A 92 -10.15 8.28 11.38
CA VAL A 92 -9.04 8.33 10.40
C VAL A 92 -9.43 8.82 9.02
N TRP A 93 -10.72 8.80 8.65
CA TRP A 93 -11.17 9.29 7.34
C TRP A 93 -10.72 10.73 6.98
N PRO A 94 -10.58 11.71 7.92
CA PRO A 94 -10.13 13.06 7.57
C PRO A 94 -8.69 13.07 7.05
N LEU A 95 -7.86 12.09 7.42
CA LEU A 95 -6.49 11.96 6.91
C LEU A 95 -6.48 11.78 5.39
N PHE A 96 -7.45 11.05 4.83
CA PHE A 96 -7.55 10.85 3.37
C PHE A 96 -7.97 12.13 2.65
N LEU A 97 -8.80 13.00 3.27
CA LEU A 97 -9.11 14.31 2.72
C LEU A 97 -7.86 15.21 2.68
N ILE A 98 -7.08 15.21 3.77
CA ILE A 98 -5.81 15.94 3.82
C ILE A 98 -4.87 15.39 2.74
N LEU A 99 -4.75 14.07 2.63
CA LEU A 99 -3.93 13.42 1.61
C LEU A 99 -4.35 13.81 0.19
N ALA A 100 -5.66 13.79 -0.10
CA ALA A 100 -6.21 14.19 -1.37
C ALA A 100 -5.95 15.68 -1.66
N GLY A 101 -6.14 16.56 -0.67
CA GLY A 101 -5.85 17.98 -0.78
C GLY A 101 -4.36 18.27 -1.04
N VAL A 102 -3.45 17.57 -0.36
CA VAL A 102 -2.01 17.68 -0.64
C VAL A 102 -1.70 17.12 -2.04
N GLY A 103 -2.33 16.01 -2.42
CA GLY A 103 -2.19 15.42 -3.75
C GLY A 103 -2.61 16.37 -4.88
N THR A 104 -3.70 17.12 -4.72
CA THR A 104 -4.14 18.12 -5.70
C THR A 104 -3.23 19.34 -5.74
N LEU A 105 -2.72 19.81 -4.60
CA LEU A 105 -1.75 20.90 -4.55
C LEU A 105 -0.43 20.53 -5.26
N LEU A 106 0.09 19.33 -5.00
CA LEU A 106 1.33 18.86 -5.61
C LEU A 106 1.15 18.47 -7.09
N GLY A 107 0.02 17.85 -7.44
CA GLY A 107 -0.29 17.43 -8.81
C GLY A 107 -0.73 18.57 -9.72
N GLY A 108 -1.41 19.59 -9.18
CA GLY A 108 -1.81 20.79 -9.91
C GLY A 108 -0.64 21.63 -10.39
N TRP A 109 0.49 21.60 -9.67
CA TRP A 109 1.70 22.36 -10.01
C TRP A 109 2.40 21.86 -11.29
N GLY A 110 2.18 20.59 -11.68
CA GLY A 110 2.83 19.96 -12.84
C GLY A 110 2.11 20.13 -14.18
N ARG A 111 0.84 20.55 -14.19
CA ARG A 111 0.05 20.76 -15.41
C ARG A 111 0.23 22.18 -15.93
N ARG A 112 1.38 22.49 -16.55
CA ARG A 112 1.48 23.65 -17.44
C ARG A 112 0.87 23.25 -18.79
N PRO A 113 -0.23 23.88 -19.26
CA PRO A 113 -0.68 23.70 -20.63
C PRO A 113 0.31 24.42 -21.56
N SER A 114 1.03 23.67 -22.38
CA SER A 114 1.75 24.24 -23.52
C SER A 114 0.74 24.48 -24.64
N SER A 115 0.29 25.74 -24.78
CA SER A 115 -0.37 26.29 -25.97
C SER A 115 0.65 26.63 -27.05
#